data_AF-A0A9Q4T4Y1-F1
#
_entry.id   AF-A0A9Q4T4Y1-F1
#
_cell.length_a   1.000
_cell.length_b   1.000
_cell.length_c   1.000
_cell.angle_alpha   90.00
_cell.angle_beta   90.00
_cell.angle_gamma   90.00
#
_symmetry.space_group_name_H-M   'P 1'
#
loop_
_entity.id
_entity.type
_entity.pdbx_description
1 polymer ?
#
loop_
_entity_poly.entity_id
_entity_poly.type
_entity_poly.pdbx_seq_one_letter_code
_entity_poly.pdbx_strand_id
1 'polypeptide(L)'
;MDFMRYLPVLTATFAAVLCVIGFLKWRDFEFNRTFNNFSKRSAFAYEMFTKTNEKNFEHLGYEYGVAAFTGDTTLTSTQRARILSVADPVRALTAFKKCKLLINLQETGLTLFEWKKKRHKNNLYRKVLMGFYILISFLCLVSIPIVPVYVSVNYPEFVVNLKNKFTVVTFFQLGLLFLEVISIAIIAMSSCAKLYFAEKLIDENVKASDVIMNQSNIQLAGYAPKKDSSSNSGRGFQ
;
A
#
# COMPACT_ATOMS: atom_id res chain seq x y z
N MET A 1 42.22 -27.07 24.71
CA MET A 1 41.07 -26.66 25.56
C MET A 1 40.24 -25.54 24.92
N ASP A 2 40.42 -25.23 23.64
CA ASP A 2 39.74 -24.10 23.00
C ASP A 2 38.34 -24.42 22.46
N PHE A 3 38.07 -25.70 22.16
CA PHE A 3 36.77 -26.15 21.63
C PHE A 3 35.60 -25.84 22.58
N MET A 4 35.79 -26.05 23.89
CA MET A 4 34.79 -25.75 24.91
C MET A 4 34.48 -24.25 25.04
N ARG A 5 35.40 -23.37 24.60
CA ARG A 5 35.23 -21.92 24.61
C ARG A 5 34.40 -21.41 23.43
N TYR A 6 34.47 -22.10 22.27
CA TYR A 6 33.72 -21.74 21.06
C TYR A 6 32.36 -22.43 20.94
N LEU A 7 32.14 -23.53 21.69
CA LEU A 7 30.87 -24.25 21.70
C LEU A 7 29.62 -23.36 21.94
N PRO A 8 29.59 -22.44 22.92
CA PRO A 8 28.44 -21.55 23.12
C PRO A 8 28.27 -20.51 22.00
N VAL A 9 29.35 -20.12 21.33
CA VAL A 9 29.28 -19.21 20.17
C VAL A 9 28.68 -19.94 18.98
N LEU A 10 29.06 -21.20 18.77
CA LEU A 10 28.60 -22.04 17.67
C LEU A 10 27.11 -22.42 17.82
N THR A 11 26.65 -22.69 19.04
CA THR A 11 25.22 -22.91 19.31
C THR A 11 24.40 -21.63 19.16
N ALA A 12 24.93 -20.48 19.60
CA ALA A 12 24.26 -19.19 19.43
C ALA A 12 24.14 -18.77 17.96
N THR A 13 25.17 -18.98 17.15
CA THR A 13 25.10 -18.70 15.70
C THR A 13 24.13 -19.62 14.99
N PHE A 14 24.11 -20.92 15.33
CA PHE A 14 23.15 -21.87 14.77
C PHE A 14 21.70 -21.50 15.13
N ALA A 15 21.44 -21.12 16.39
CA ALA A 15 20.12 -20.65 16.82
C ALA A 15 19.70 -19.37 16.08
N ALA A 16 20.61 -18.41 15.90
CA ALA A 16 20.34 -17.18 15.15
C ALA A 16 19.98 -17.47 13.67
N VAL A 17 20.69 -18.40 13.03
CA VAL A 17 20.39 -18.83 11.66
C VAL A 17 19.00 -19.47 11.57
N LEU A 18 18.64 -20.34 12.53
CA LEU A 18 17.30 -20.95 12.57
C LEU A 18 16.20 -19.91 12.79
N CYS A 19 16.42 -18.91 13.65
CA CYS A 19 15.48 -17.80 13.84
C CYS A 19 15.29 -16.99 12.55
N VAL A 20 16.36 -16.70 11.82
CA VAL A 20 16.29 -15.99 10.53
C VAL A 20 15.51 -16.81 9.50
N ILE A 21 15.79 -18.10 9.37
CA ILE A 21 15.08 -18.99 8.45
C ILE A 21 13.60 -19.09 8.82
N GLY A 22 13.29 -19.25 10.12
CA GLY A 22 11.92 -19.29 10.62
C GLY A 22 11.16 -18.00 10.33
N PHE A 23 11.81 -16.85 10.53
CA PHE A 23 11.22 -15.55 10.24
C PHE A 23 10.95 -15.34 8.75
N LEU A 24 11.89 -15.73 7.87
CA LEU A 24 11.71 -15.65 6.41
C LEU A 24 10.53 -16.51 5.95
N LYS A 25 10.45 -17.76 6.43
CA LYS A 25 9.33 -18.66 6.13
C LYS A 25 7.99 -18.15 6.65
N TRP A 26 7.96 -17.63 7.89
CA TRP A 26 6.76 -17.06 8.47
C TRP A 26 6.27 -15.85 7.69
N ARG A 27 7.18 -14.95 7.30
CA ARG A 27 6.87 -13.78 6.48
C ARG A 27 6.29 -14.17 5.13
N ASP A 28 6.90 -15.14 4.44
CA ASP A 28 6.42 -15.61 3.14
C ASP A 28 5.06 -16.31 3.24
N PHE A 29 4.81 -17.06 4.33
CA PHE A 29 3.51 -17.65 4.61
C PHE A 29 2.45 -16.58 4.85
N GLU A 30 2.71 -15.62 5.75
CA GLU A 30 1.73 -14.60 6.11
C GLU A 30 1.38 -13.70 4.92
N PHE A 31 2.37 -13.35 4.09
CA PHE A 31 2.15 -12.54 2.89
C PHE A 31 1.30 -13.25 1.83
N ASN A 32 1.45 -14.57 1.68
CA ASN A 32 0.77 -15.36 0.65
C ASN A 32 -0.47 -16.12 1.18
N ARG A 33 -0.75 -16.10 2.48
CA ARG A 33 -1.83 -16.86 3.12
C ARG A 33 -3.18 -16.61 2.45
N THR A 34 -3.53 -15.34 2.23
CA THR A 34 -4.81 -14.95 1.63
C THR A 34 -4.94 -15.44 0.19
N PHE A 35 -3.88 -15.26 -0.61
CA PHE A 35 -3.82 -15.75 -1.99
C PHE A 35 -3.97 -17.26 -2.05
N ASN A 36 -3.20 -17.99 -1.23
CA ASN A 36 -3.17 -19.45 -1.24
C ASN A 36 -4.51 -20.07 -0.77
N ASN A 37 -5.17 -19.44 0.21
CA ASN A 37 -6.49 -19.89 0.67
C ASN A 37 -7.56 -19.70 -0.39
N PHE A 38 -7.59 -18.54 -1.06
CA PHE A 38 -8.59 -18.25 -2.08
C PHE A 38 -8.32 -18.97 -3.40
N SER A 39 -7.06 -19.13 -3.81
CA SER A 39 -6.71 -19.86 -5.03
C SER A 39 -7.09 -21.34 -4.94
N LYS A 40 -6.83 -21.99 -3.80
CA LYS A 40 -7.24 -23.38 -3.56
C LYS A 40 -8.75 -23.55 -3.57
N ARG A 41 -9.50 -22.60 -2.98
CA ARG A 41 -10.97 -22.61 -2.99
C ARG A 41 -11.54 -22.37 -4.39
N SER A 42 -10.93 -21.48 -5.15
CA SER A 42 -11.30 -21.23 -6.55
C SER A 42 -11.08 -22.47 -7.41
N ALA A 43 -9.90 -23.09 -7.33
CA ALA A 43 -9.59 -24.32 -8.05
C ALA A 43 -10.55 -25.46 -7.70
N PHE A 44 -10.84 -25.65 -6.41
CA PHE A 44 -11.80 -26.65 -5.95
C PHE A 44 -13.22 -26.39 -6.46
N ALA A 45 -13.68 -25.14 -6.46
CA ALA A 45 -14.99 -24.79 -6.98
C ALA A 45 -15.10 -25.06 -8.49
N TYR A 46 -14.07 -24.73 -9.28
CA TYR A 46 -14.04 -25.10 -10.71
C TYR A 46 -14.01 -26.62 -10.92
N GLU A 47 -13.28 -27.37 -10.08
CA GLU A 47 -13.28 -28.84 -10.15
C GLU A 47 -14.65 -29.44 -9.81
N MET A 48 -15.39 -28.84 -8.87
CA MET A 48 -16.76 -29.25 -8.57
C MET A 48 -17.71 -28.91 -9.72
N PHE A 49 -17.54 -27.77 -10.37
CA PHE A 49 -18.32 -27.39 -11.55
C PHE A 49 -18.11 -28.40 -12.70
N THR A 50 -16.88 -28.79 -13.00
CA THR A 50 -16.62 -29.75 -14.09
C THR A 50 -17.23 -31.14 -13.83
N LYS A 51 -17.42 -31.52 -12.55
CA LYS A 51 -18.03 -32.81 -12.16
C LYS A 51 -19.55 -32.77 -12.02
N THR A 52 -20.12 -31.65 -11.60
CA THR A 52 -21.56 -31.53 -11.25
C THR A 52 -22.35 -30.71 -12.26
N ASN A 53 -21.67 -29.92 -13.10
CA ASN A 53 -22.24 -28.95 -14.05
C ASN A 53 -23.17 -27.89 -13.40
N GLU A 54 -23.05 -27.69 -12.08
CA GLU A 54 -23.82 -26.68 -11.36
C GLU A 54 -23.17 -25.29 -11.47
N LYS A 55 -23.89 -24.34 -12.09
CA LYS A 55 -23.42 -22.95 -12.30
C LYS A 55 -23.06 -22.20 -11.02
N ASN A 56 -23.59 -22.61 -9.87
CA ASN A 56 -23.24 -22.01 -8.59
C ASN A 56 -21.75 -22.22 -8.24
N PHE A 57 -21.19 -23.37 -8.60
CA PHE A 57 -19.76 -23.65 -8.38
C PHE A 57 -18.87 -22.86 -9.33
N GLU A 58 -19.30 -22.62 -10.57
CA GLU A 58 -18.62 -21.74 -11.52
C GLU A 58 -18.54 -20.29 -10.97
N HIS A 59 -19.68 -19.76 -10.50
CA HIS A 59 -19.73 -18.44 -9.89
C HIS A 59 -18.83 -18.33 -8.65
N LEU A 60 -18.85 -19.34 -7.77
CA LEU A 60 -17.95 -19.41 -6.61
C LEU A 60 -16.48 -19.46 -7.01
N GLY A 61 -16.15 -20.22 -8.05
CA GLY A 61 -14.80 -20.30 -8.61
C GLY A 61 -14.30 -18.93 -9.07
N TYR A 62 -15.13 -18.20 -9.80
CA TYR A 62 -14.84 -16.84 -10.24
C TYR A 62 -14.66 -15.87 -9.07
N GLU A 63 -15.59 -15.83 -8.11
CA GLU A 63 -15.54 -14.97 -6.92
C GLU A 63 -14.27 -15.20 -6.09
N TYR A 64 -13.92 -16.46 -5.82
CA TYR A 64 -12.70 -16.79 -5.08
C TYR A 64 -11.44 -16.50 -5.89
N GLY A 65 -11.47 -16.64 -7.22
CA GLY A 65 -10.35 -16.26 -8.08
C GLY A 65 -10.09 -14.75 -8.00
N VAL A 66 -11.14 -13.94 -8.15
CA VAL A 66 -11.09 -12.48 -8.01
C VAL A 66 -10.63 -12.07 -6.59
N ALA A 67 -11.10 -12.76 -5.55
CA ALA A 67 -10.63 -12.55 -4.18
C ALA A 67 -9.15 -12.92 -3.98
N ALA A 68 -8.65 -13.97 -4.64
CA ALA A 68 -7.25 -14.36 -4.58
C ALA A 68 -6.34 -13.27 -5.19
N PHE A 69 -6.69 -12.78 -6.38
CA PHE A 69 -5.93 -11.71 -7.04
C PHE A 69 -5.90 -10.44 -6.19
N THR A 70 -7.07 -9.99 -5.74
CA THR A 70 -7.17 -8.79 -4.90
C THR A 70 -6.49 -8.97 -3.54
N GLY A 71 -6.41 -10.20 -3.03
CA GLY A 71 -5.68 -10.56 -1.82
C GLY A 71 -6.20 -9.88 -0.56
N ASP A 72 -7.43 -9.35 -0.61
CA ASP A 72 -8.03 -8.57 0.46
C ASP A 72 -9.45 -9.07 0.79
N THR A 73 -9.62 -9.46 2.05
CA THR A 73 -10.87 -9.99 2.59
C THR A 73 -11.90 -8.90 2.88
N THR A 74 -11.50 -7.62 2.97
CA THR A 74 -12.42 -6.53 3.34
C THR A 74 -13.13 -5.90 2.15
N LEU A 75 -12.72 -6.21 0.91
CA LEU A 75 -13.36 -5.70 -0.30
C LEU A 75 -14.63 -6.51 -0.62
N THR A 76 -15.71 -5.82 -0.99
CA THR A 76 -16.92 -6.45 -1.53
C THR A 76 -16.68 -6.94 -2.97
N SER A 77 -17.51 -7.86 -3.46
CA SER A 77 -17.35 -8.39 -4.84
C SER A 77 -17.42 -7.28 -5.90
N THR A 78 -18.37 -6.35 -5.73
CA THR A 78 -18.54 -5.17 -6.60
C THR A 78 -17.29 -4.29 -6.63
N GLN A 79 -16.69 -4.04 -5.47
CA GLN A 79 -15.43 -3.31 -5.34
C GLN A 79 -14.28 -4.02 -6.05
N ARG A 80 -14.15 -5.35 -5.88
CA ARG A 80 -13.10 -6.13 -6.55
C ARG A 80 -13.24 -6.09 -8.06
N ALA A 81 -14.45 -6.28 -8.58
CA ALA A 81 -14.73 -6.19 -10.02
C ALA A 81 -14.36 -4.81 -10.58
N ARG A 82 -14.65 -3.74 -9.83
CA ARG A 82 -14.37 -2.36 -10.24
C ARG A 82 -12.87 -2.02 -10.26
N ILE A 83 -12.05 -2.62 -9.40
CA ILE A 83 -10.57 -2.48 -9.48
C ILE A 83 -10.05 -3.19 -10.73
N LEU A 84 -10.61 -4.37 -11.04
CA LEU A 84 -10.19 -5.17 -12.19
C LEU A 84 -10.61 -4.55 -13.52
N SER A 85 -11.62 -3.69 -13.56
CA SER A 85 -12.08 -3.00 -14.76
C SER A 85 -11.25 -1.74 -15.13
N VAL A 86 -10.23 -1.39 -14.34
CA VAL A 86 -9.34 -0.25 -14.64
C VAL A 86 -8.37 -0.62 -15.75
N ALA A 87 -7.92 0.36 -16.55
CA ALA A 87 -6.97 0.15 -17.65
C ALA A 87 -5.67 -0.58 -17.24
N ASP A 88 -5.18 -0.36 -16.02
CA ASP A 88 -4.06 -1.11 -15.42
C ASP A 88 -4.44 -1.62 -14.02
N PRO A 89 -5.05 -2.81 -13.93
CA PRO A 89 -5.57 -3.35 -12.68
C PRO A 89 -4.45 -3.81 -11.74
N VAL A 90 -3.30 -4.23 -12.28
CA VAL A 90 -2.15 -4.72 -11.50
C VAL A 90 -1.53 -3.56 -10.72
N ARG A 91 -1.31 -2.42 -11.40
CA ARG A 91 -0.76 -1.22 -10.76
C ARG A 91 -1.74 -0.62 -9.75
N ALA A 92 -3.02 -0.52 -10.10
CA ALA A 92 -4.06 0.00 -9.21
C ALA A 92 -4.17 -0.83 -7.92
N LEU A 93 -4.17 -2.16 -8.06
CA LEU A 93 -4.21 -3.07 -6.93
C LEU A 93 -2.96 -2.99 -6.05
N THR A 94 -1.77 -2.89 -6.66
CA THR A 94 -0.50 -2.78 -5.92
C THR A 94 -0.45 -1.48 -5.12
N ALA A 95 -0.90 -0.37 -5.72
CA ALA A 95 -0.99 0.92 -5.04
C ALA A 95 -2.04 0.89 -3.92
N PHE A 96 -3.20 0.27 -4.15
CA PHE A 96 -4.25 0.09 -3.16
C PHE A 96 -3.75 -0.72 -1.95
N LYS A 97 -3.10 -1.87 -2.17
CA LYS A 97 -2.53 -2.70 -1.09
C LYS A 97 -1.58 -1.92 -0.19
N LYS A 98 -0.77 -1.02 -0.77
CA LYS A 98 0.16 -0.17 -0.02
C LYS A 98 -0.56 0.91 0.80
N CYS A 99 -1.72 1.39 0.35
CA CYS A 99 -2.38 2.60 0.86
C CYS A 99 -3.78 2.38 1.46
N LYS A 100 -4.22 1.13 1.61
CA LYS A 100 -5.56 0.70 2.06
C LYS A 100 -6.09 1.45 3.30
N LEU A 101 -5.22 1.82 4.23
CA LEU A 101 -5.64 2.51 5.46
C LEU A 101 -6.07 3.97 5.23
N LEU A 102 -5.64 4.58 4.13
CA LEU A 102 -5.85 5.99 3.80
C LEU A 102 -6.96 6.20 2.76
N ILE A 103 -7.27 5.18 1.97
CA ILE A 103 -8.16 5.25 0.81
C ILE A 103 -9.38 4.37 1.05
N ASN A 104 -10.55 4.85 0.62
CA ASN A 104 -11.77 4.07 0.51
C ASN A 104 -12.05 3.76 -0.95
N LEU A 105 -12.60 2.57 -1.21
CA LEU A 105 -13.06 2.19 -2.53
C LEU A 105 -14.55 2.51 -2.66
N GLN A 106 -14.92 3.28 -3.67
CA GLN A 106 -16.33 3.51 -3.96
C GLN A 106 -16.89 2.31 -4.74
N GLU A 107 -18.12 1.92 -4.47
CA GLU A 107 -18.80 0.83 -5.20
C GLU A 107 -19.36 1.33 -6.54
N THR A 108 -19.82 2.58 -6.58
CA THR A 108 -20.43 3.23 -7.73
C THR A 108 -19.88 4.65 -7.93
N GLY A 109 -20.09 5.24 -9.11
CA GLY A 109 -19.72 6.63 -9.41
C GLY A 109 -18.59 6.80 -10.43
N LEU A 110 -18.14 8.05 -10.60
CA LEU A 110 -17.11 8.45 -11.56
C LEU A 110 -15.69 8.27 -11.01
N THR A 111 -15.53 8.31 -9.68
CA THR A 111 -14.25 8.08 -8.98
C THR A 111 -14.23 6.70 -8.34
N LEU A 112 -13.16 5.93 -8.56
CA LEU A 112 -12.94 4.61 -7.93
C LEU A 112 -12.34 4.70 -6.50
N PHE A 113 -11.49 5.69 -6.25
CA PHE A 113 -10.69 5.83 -5.04
C PHE A 113 -10.97 7.19 -4.41
N GLU A 114 -11.26 7.21 -3.11
CA GLU A 114 -11.46 8.44 -2.36
C GLU A 114 -10.73 8.42 -1.02
N TRP A 115 -10.44 9.61 -0.48
CA TRP A 115 -9.86 9.72 0.86
C TRP A 115 -10.82 9.20 1.94
N LYS A 116 -10.35 8.27 2.77
CA LYS A 116 -11.15 7.71 3.87
C LYS A 116 -11.52 8.75 4.93
N LYS A 117 -10.61 9.67 5.25
CA LYS A 117 -10.85 10.77 6.22
C LYS A 117 -10.97 12.10 5.50
N LYS A 118 -11.96 12.91 5.92
CA LYS A 118 -12.20 14.26 5.38
C LYS A 118 -10.96 15.17 5.44
N ARG A 119 -10.13 15.05 6.49
CA ARG A 119 -8.90 15.86 6.66
C ARG A 119 -7.91 15.68 5.51
N HIS A 120 -7.81 14.48 4.93
CA HIS A 120 -6.93 14.21 3.80
C HIS A 120 -7.46 14.74 2.46
N LYS A 121 -8.71 15.22 2.38
CA LYS A 121 -9.20 15.90 1.18
C LYS A 121 -8.47 17.24 0.95
N ASN A 122 -8.03 17.90 2.02
CA ASN A 122 -7.29 19.15 1.91
C ASN A 122 -5.83 18.90 1.45
N ASN A 123 -5.47 19.46 0.30
CA ASN A 123 -4.13 19.35 -0.28
C ASN A 123 -3.04 19.94 0.62
N LEU A 124 -3.30 21.11 1.23
CA LEU A 124 -2.33 21.76 2.11
C LEU A 124 -1.98 20.88 3.32
N TYR A 125 -3.00 20.29 3.94
CA TYR A 125 -2.82 19.38 5.07
C TYR A 125 -1.93 18.17 4.69
N ARG A 126 -2.12 17.60 3.50
CA ARG A 126 -1.29 16.48 3.03
C ARG A 126 0.16 16.88 2.84
N LYS A 127 0.42 18.02 2.17
CA LYS A 127 1.78 18.53 1.94
C LYS A 127 2.52 18.83 3.24
N VAL A 128 1.84 19.47 4.20
CA VAL A 128 2.41 19.72 5.54
C VAL A 128 2.74 18.42 6.25
N LEU A 129 1.84 17.43 6.20
CA LEU A 129 2.05 16.12 6.84
C LEU A 129 3.21 15.33 6.19
N MET A 130 3.33 15.36 4.86
CA MET A 130 4.49 14.79 4.18
C MET A 130 5.79 15.48 4.60
N GLY A 131 5.79 16.82 4.62
CA GLY A 131 6.93 17.61 5.08
C GLY A 131 7.34 17.27 6.51
N PHE A 132 6.38 17.08 7.40
CA PHE A 132 6.61 16.65 8.78
C PHE A 132 7.29 15.27 8.86
N TYR A 133 6.82 14.28 8.08
CA TYR A 133 7.47 12.96 8.05
C TYR A 133 8.88 12.99 7.48
N ILE A 134 9.10 13.78 6.43
CA ILE A 134 10.44 13.97 5.84
C ILE A 134 11.37 14.62 6.88
N LEU A 135 10.88 15.65 7.59
CA LEU A 135 11.64 16.34 8.63
C LEU A 135 12.03 15.40 9.78
N ILE A 136 11.10 14.58 10.28
CA ILE A 136 11.41 13.57 11.31
C ILE A 136 12.47 12.61 10.80
N SER A 137 12.29 12.06 9.60
CA SER A 137 13.25 11.11 9.02
C SER A 137 14.64 11.73 8.89
N PHE A 138 14.72 12.97 8.41
CA PHE A 138 15.96 13.72 8.30
C PHE A 138 16.63 13.93 9.66
N LEU A 139 15.89 14.40 10.67
CA LEU A 139 16.42 14.61 12.02
C LEU A 139 16.94 13.31 12.66
N CYS A 140 16.23 12.20 12.48
CA CYS A 140 16.68 10.89 12.97
C CYS A 140 17.94 10.40 12.26
N LEU A 141 18.09 10.60 10.96
CA LEU A 141 19.29 10.17 10.23
C LEU A 141 20.50 11.05 10.55
N VAL A 142 20.27 12.36 10.70
CA VAL A 142 21.32 13.34 11.03
C VAL A 142 21.78 13.21 12.48
N SER A 143 20.92 12.77 13.40
CA SER A 143 21.33 12.56 14.80
C SER A 143 22.36 11.44 14.97
N ILE A 144 22.39 10.45 14.06
CA ILE A 144 23.31 9.31 14.12
C ILE A 144 24.79 9.75 14.16
N PRO A 145 25.29 10.61 13.25
CA PRO A 145 26.66 11.13 13.33
C PRO A 145 26.79 12.35 14.26
N ILE A 146 25.77 13.21 14.36
CA ILE A 146 25.89 14.48 15.11
C ILE A 146 25.93 14.22 16.61
N VAL A 147 25.10 13.33 17.16
CA VAL A 147 25.04 13.10 18.61
C VAL A 147 26.37 12.57 19.15
N PRO A 148 27.02 11.55 18.55
CA PRO A 148 28.33 11.10 18.99
C PRO A 148 29.41 12.18 18.92
N VAL A 149 29.42 13.01 17.88
CA VAL A 149 30.38 14.12 17.73
C VAL A 149 30.12 15.22 18.76
N TYR A 150 28.86 15.58 18.98
CA TYR A 150 28.48 16.56 19.98
C TYR A 150 28.88 16.10 21.38
N VAL A 151 28.64 14.82 21.70
CA VAL A 151 29.01 14.21 22.98
C VAL A 151 30.53 14.14 23.15
N SER A 152 31.29 13.82 22.09
CA SER A 152 32.75 13.74 22.18
C SER A 152 33.43 15.09 22.39
N VAL A 153 32.88 16.16 21.81
CA VAL A 153 33.41 17.53 21.95
C VAL A 153 33.02 18.15 23.30
N ASN A 154 31.75 18.04 23.70
CA ASN A 154 31.23 18.74 24.88
C ASN A 154 31.35 17.93 26.17
N TYR A 155 31.45 16.60 26.08
CA TYR A 155 31.51 15.69 27.24
C TYR A 155 32.62 14.64 27.08
N PRO A 156 33.89 15.06 26.98
CA PRO A 156 35.02 14.15 26.74
C PRO A 156 35.18 13.09 27.84
N GLU A 157 34.88 13.43 29.09
CA GLU A 157 34.93 12.47 30.21
C GLU A 157 33.94 11.31 30.05
N PHE A 158 32.77 11.56 29.46
CA PHE A 158 31.80 10.51 29.14
C PHE A 158 32.38 9.52 28.14
N VAL A 159 33.06 10.00 27.09
CA VAL A 159 33.67 9.14 26.07
C VAL A 159 34.82 8.31 26.65
N VAL A 160 35.66 8.89 27.50
CA VAL A 160 36.74 8.15 28.19
C VAL A 160 36.15 7.06 29.09
N ASN A 161 35.11 7.39 29.87
CA ASN A 161 34.42 6.42 30.72
C ASN A 161 33.73 5.31 29.91
N LEU A 162 33.13 5.65 28.77
CA LEU A 162 32.50 4.70 27.85
C LEU A 162 33.53 3.74 27.26
N LYS A 163 34.72 4.25 26.87
CA LYS A 163 35.84 3.45 26.38
C LYS A 163 36.37 2.50 27.45
N ASN A 164 36.53 2.97 28.68
CA ASN A 164 37.07 2.18 29.78
C ASN A 164 36.09 1.09 30.27
N LYS A 165 34.78 1.32 30.13
CA LYS A 165 33.71 0.37 30.47
C LYS A 165 33.14 -0.36 29.25
N PHE A 166 33.83 -0.29 28.12
CA PHE A 166 33.36 -0.87 26.87
C PHE A 166 33.35 -2.40 26.97
N THR A 167 32.16 -2.94 27.15
CA THR A 167 31.87 -4.37 27.22
C THR A 167 30.98 -4.77 26.05
N VAL A 168 30.88 -6.08 25.81
CA VAL A 168 29.96 -6.64 24.80
C VAL A 168 28.53 -6.15 25.04
N VAL A 169 28.11 -6.03 26.31
CA VAL A 169 26.78 -5.53 26.70
C VAL A 169 26.56 -4.08 26.25
N THR A 170 27.54 -3.19 26.50
CA THR A 170 27.45 -1.78 26.06
C THR A 170 27.42 -1.64 24.54
N PHE A 171 28.12 -2.52 23.80
CA PHE A 171 28.05 -2.55 22.34
C PHE A 171 26.64 -2.90 21.83
N PHE A 172 26.01 -3.92 22.41
CA PHE A 172 24.63 -4.28 22.06
C PHE A 172 23.63 -3.18 22.44
N GLN A 173 23.78 -2.54 23.60
CA GLN A 173 22.90 -1.44 24.01
C GLN A 173 22.98 -0.24 23.07
N LEU A 174 24.18 0.18 22.67
CA LEU A 174 24.37 1.23 21.68
C LEU A 174 23.79 0.81 20.31
N GLY A 175 24.01 -0.44 19.89
CA GLY A 175 23.46 -0.97 18.66
C GLY A 175 21.92 -0.95 18.63
N LEU A 176 21.27 -1.31 19.73
CA LEU A 176 19.81 -1.25 19.88
C LEU A 176 19.30 0.19 19.78
N LEU A 177 19.95 1.15 20.45
CA LEU A 177 19.59 2.57 20.38
C LEU A 177 19.69 3.11 18.94
N PHE A 178 20.75 2.76 18.20
CA PHE A 178 20.86 3.14 16.79
C PHE A 178 19.76 2.52 15.93
N LEU A 179 19.42 1.25 16.18
CA LEU A 179 18.37 0.54 15.45
C LEU A 179 16.99 1.16 15.71
N GLU A 180 16.71 1.63 16.92
CA GLU A 180 15.48 2.37 17.24
C GLU A 180 15.36 3.66 16.43
N VAL A 181 16.42 4.47 16.39
CA VAL A 181 16.45 5.74 15.63
C VAL A 181 16.24 5.48 14.14
N ILE A 182 16.92 4.47 13.58
CA ILE A 182 16.76 4.06 12.18
C ILE A 182 15.33 3.57 11.91
N SER A 183 14.76 2.79 12.83
CA SER A 183 13.40 2.26 12.68
C SER A 183 12.36 3.39 12.64
N ILE A 184 12.49 4.41 13.49
CA ILE A 184 11.63 5.60 13.48
C ILE A 184 11.75 6.33 12.13
N ALA A 185 12.97 6.50 11.61
CA ALA A 185 13.19 7.14 10.31
C ALA A 185 12.51 6.37 9.16
N ILE A 186 12.62 5.03 9.17
CA ILE A 186 11.98 4.16 8.17
C ILE A 186 10.45 4.23 8.28
N ILE A 187 9.89 4.21 9.49
CA ILE A 187 8.45 4.32 9.70
C ILE A 187 7.92 5.66 9.17
N ALA A 188 8.62 6.76 9.44
CA ALA A 188 8.28 8.09 8.93
C ALA A 188 8.30 8.11 7.39
N MET A 189 9.37 7.62 6.76
CA MET A 189 9.45 7.52 5.29
C MET A 189 8.35 6.64 4.70
N SER A 190 8.06 5.49 5.32
CA SER A 190 7.00 4.59 4.86
C SER A 190 5.62 5.26 4.90
N SER A 191 5.37 6.09 5.92
CA SER A 191 4.12 6.83 6.08
C SER A 191 4.00 7.92 5.02
N CYS A 192 5.09 8.63 4.72
CA CYS A 192 5.17 9.59 3.63
C CYS A 192 4.91 8.92 2.28
N ALA A 193 5.57 7.79 2.00
CA ALA A 193 5.39 7.05 0.76
C ALA A 193 3.94 6.59 0.57
N LYS A 194 3.29 6.09 1.62
CA LYS A 194 1.85 5.72 1.58
C LYS A 194 0.97 6.92 1.24
N LEU A 195 1.26 8.10 1.78
CA LEU A 195 0.49 9.31 1.49
C LEU A 195 0.66 9.75 0.03
N TYR A 196 1.89 9.68 -0.48
CA TYR A 196 2.22 10.03 -1.87
C TYR A 196 1.58 9.07 -2.88
N PHE A 197 1.68 7.76 -2.65
CA PHE A 197 1.04 6.77 -3.52
C PHE A 197 -0.49 6.91 -3.49
N ALA A 198 -1.08 7.25 -2.34
CA ALA A 198 -2.51 7.49 -2.23
C ALA A 198 -2.96 8.72 -3.03
N GLU A 199 -2.22 9.81 -2.94
CA GLU A 199 -2.49 11.03 -3.71
C GLU A 199 -2.39 10.77 -5.21
N LYS A 200 -1.29 10.14 -5.66
CA LYS A 200 -1.09 9.79 -7.07
C LYS A 200 -2.22 8.90 -7.60
N LEU A 201 -2.67 7.91 -6.82
CA LEU A 201 -3.73 7.00 -7.23
C LEU A 201 -5.09 7.71 -7.39
N ILE A 202 -5.39 8.68 -6.52
CA ILE A 202 -6.62 9.48 -6.60
C ILE A 202 -6.54 10.47 -7.76
N ASP A 203 -5.42 11.14 -7.96
CA ASP A 203 -5.24 12.11 -9.05
C ASP A 203 -5.32 11.44 -10.43
N GLU A 204 -4.71 10.26 -10.61
CA GLU A 204 -4.78 9.49 -11.85
C GLU A 204 -6.22 9.07 -12.16
N ASN A 205 -6.99 8.73 -11.13
CA ASN A 205 -8.38 8.34 -11.24
C ASN A 205 -9.30 9.52 -11.60
N VAL A 206 -9.12 10.67 -10.95
CA VAL A 206 -9.88 11.89 -11.28
C VAL A 206 -9.60 12.31 -12.73
N LYS A 207 -8.33 12.30 -13.16
CA LYS A 207 -7.99 12.59 -14.56
C LYS A 207 -8.64 11.63 -15.55
N ALA A 208 -8.64 10.33 -15.25
CA ALA A 208 -9.30 9.34 -16.10
C ALA A 208 -10.82 9.59 -16.17
N SER A 209 -11.43 9.98 -15.06
CA SER A 209 -12.83 10.37 -14.94
C SER A 209 -13.18 11.59 -15.80
N ASP A 210 -12.36 12.64 -15.71
CA ASP A 210 -12.54 13.89 -16.46
C ASP A 210 -12.44 13.65 -17.97
N VAL A 211 -11.54 12.76 -18.42
CA VAL A 211 -11.43 12.39 -19.84
C VAL A 211 -12.70 11.72 -20.34
N ILE A 212 -13.29 10.80 -19.56
CA ILE A 212 -14.54 10.11 -19.92
C ILE A 212 -15.69 11.12 -20.02
N MET A 213 -15.79 12.04 -19.06
CA MET A 213 -16.81 13.11 -19.07
C MET A 213 -16.64 14.07 -20.26
N ASN A 214 -15.39 14.38 -20.63
CA ASN A 214 -15.12 15.28 -21.75
C ASN A 214 -15.44 14.60 -23.09
N GLN A 215 -15.15 13.30 -23.23
CA GLN A 215 -15.50 12.51 -24.42
C GLN A 215 -17.01 12.33 -24.60
N SER A 216 -17.76 12.07 -23.53
CA SER A 216 -19.22 11.95 -23.60
C SER A 216 -19.89 13.28 -23.97
N ASN A 217 -19.40 14.40 -23.44
CA ASN A 217 -19.87 15.74 -23.80
C ASN A 217 -19.59 16.11 -25.26
N ILE A 218 -18.45 15.67 -25.81
CA ILE A 218 -18.13 15.85 -27.24
C ILE A 218 -19.07 15.02 -28.14
N GLN A 219 -19.41 13.79 -27.73
CA GLN A 219 -20.38 12.96 -28.48
C GLN A 219 -21.80 13.53 -28.46
N LEU A 220 -22.21 14.18 -27.37
CA LEU A 220 -23.50 14.88 -27.27
C LEU A 220 -23.53 16.18 -28.10
N ALA A 221 -22.41 16.91 -28.19
CA ALA A 221 -22.31 18.11 -29.02
C ALA A 221 -22.32 17.82 -30.54
N GLY A 222 -21.96 16.59 -30.95
CA GLY A 222 -22.04 16.13 -32.35
C GLY A 222 -23.44 15.73 -32.83
N TYR A 223 -24.44 15.73 -31.94
CA TYR A 223 -25.82 15.32 -32.21
C TYR A 223 -26.84 16.45 -31.97
N ALA A 224 -26.50 17.70 -32.30
CA ALA A 224 -27.51 18.75 -32.39
C ALA A 224 -28.29 18.58 -33.72
N PRO A 225 -29.57 18.14 -33.71
CA PRO A 225 -30.36 18.10 -34.93
C PRO A 225 -30.52 19.52 -35.47
N LYS A 226 -30.16 19.71 -36.75
CA LYS A 226 -30.54 20.92 -37.51
C LYS A 226 -32.05 21.09 -37.35
N LYS A 227 -32.46 22.25 -36.83
CA LYS A 227 -33.86 22.68 -36.88
C LYS A 227 -34.23 22.85 -38.36
N ASP A 228 -34.94 21.88 -38.92
CA ASP A 228 -35.58 22.01 -40.21
C ASP A 228 -36.71 23.03 -40.08
N SER A 229 -36.48 24.21 -40.65
CA SER A 229 -37.48 25.23 -40.85
C SER A 229 -38.44 24.80 -41.97
N SER A 230 -39.50 24.07 -41.62
CA SER A 230 -40.70 24.04 -42.46
C SER A 230 -41.96 23.94 -41.58
N SER A 231 -42.66 25.07 -41.44
CA SER A 231 -44.09 25.03 -41.09
C SER A 231 -44.85 25.92 -42.06
N ASN A 232 -45.36 25.23 -43.06
CA ASN A 232 -46.45 25.53 -43.95
C ASN A 232 -47.65 26.16 -43.19
N SER A 233 -48.08 27.39 -43.53
CA SER A 233 -49.38 27.93 -43.10
C SER A 233 -50.28 28.14 -44.31
N GLY A 234 -51.07 27.12 -44.63
CA GLY A 234 -52.29 27.25 -45.44
C GLY A 234 -53.52 27.20 -44.52
N ARG A 235 -54.40 28.19 -44.68
CA ARG A 235 -55.85 28.28 -44.32
C ARG A 235 -56.18 29.77 -44.18
N GLY A 236 -57.17 30.37 -44.83
CA GLY A 236 -58.28 29.91 -45.64
C GLY A 236 -59.32 31.04 -45.57
N PHE A 237 -59.63 31.69 -46.69
CA PHE A 237 -60.71 32.68 -46.80
C PHE A 237 -61.97 31.97 -47.27
N GLN A 238 -63.01 32.00 -46.44
CA GLN A 238 -64.42 32.04 -46.82
C GLN A 238 -65.13 32.92 -45.78
#